data_AF-A0AAZ3SJN9-F1
#
_entry.id   AF-A0AAZ3SJN9-F1
#
_cell.length_a   1.000
_cell.length_b   1.000
_cell.length_c   1.000
_cell.angle_alpha   90.00
_cell.angle_beta   90.00
_cell.angle_gamma   90.00
#
_symmetry.space_group_name_H-M   'P 1'
#
loop_
_entity.id
_entity.type
_entity.pdbx_description
1 polymer ?
#
loop_
_entity_poly.entity_id
_entity_poly.type
_entity_poly.pdbx_seq_one_letter_code
_entity_poly.pdbx_strand_id
1 'polypeptide(L)'
;MGPHSRHHSGRRSVLSPRDERTLVRKVQINPRTTAKDLVKMLEETASPSVMASGVTGSVSVALHPLVILNISDHWIRIRSQEGRPMQVIGALIGKQEGRNIEVMNSFELLHQLVDDRAHIDKEYYYTKEEQFKQVFKDMEFLGWYTTGGPCDQSDIHIHKQVCEIIESPLFLKLNPMTKHTDLPVNVYESVIDIINGEATMLFAELGYTLATEEAERIGVDHVARMTATGTGENSTVAEHLIAQHSAIKMLHSRVKVILEYVKAVEAGEVPFNHEILREANALCHRLPVLSTIKFKTDFYDQCNDVGLMAYLGTITKTCNSMNQFINKFNVLYDRQGIGRRMRGLFF
;
A
#
# COMPACT_ATOMS: atom_id res chain seq x y z
N MET A 1 -46.63 55.71 -19.01
CA MET A 1 -47.76 55.32 -19.87
C MET A 1 -47.50 53.89 -20.35
N GLY A 2 -48.10 52.88 -19.68
CA GLY A 2 -48.14 51.48 -20.17
C GLY A 2 -49.32 51.30 -21.16
N PRO A 3 -49.99 50.13 -21.23
CA PRO A 3 -49.64 48.74 -20.88
C PRO A 3 -50.11 47.71 -21.95
N HIS A 4 -49.87 46.40 -21.71
CA HIS A 4 -50.74 45.21 -21.98
C HIS A 4 -49.86 43.96 -22.26
N SER A 5 -49.62 43.03 -21.32
CA SER A 5 -50.49 41.99 -20.73
C SER A 5 -51.13 41.03 -21.74
N ARG A 6 -50.66 39.77 -21.77
CA ARG A 6 -51.51 38.56 -21.72
C ARG A 6 -50.76 37.34 -21.19
N HIS A 7 -51.52 36.54 -20.44
CA HIS A 7 -51.18 35.40 -19.59
C HIS A 7 -50.98 34.06 -20.31
N HIS A 8 -50.12 33.20 -19.76
CA HIS A 8 -50.27 31.73 -19.62
C HIS A 8 -49.29 31.29 -18.51
N SER A 9 -49.64 30.85 -17.30
CA SER A 9 -50.52 29.76 -16.80
C SER A 9 -49.95 28.34 -16.97
N GLY A 10 -49.51 27.75 -15.84
CA GLY A 10 -49.37 26.31 -15.57
C GLY A 10 -48.02 25.69 -15.94
N ARG A 11 -47.33 24.87 -15.14
CA ARG A 11 -47.72 24.15 -13.91
C ARG A 11 -46.42 23.70 -13.23
N ARG A 12 -46.10 24.21 -12.03
CA ARG A 12 -45.16 23.53 -11.11
C ARG A 12 -45.94 22.40 -10.45
N SER A 13 -45.47 21.16 -10.61
CA SER A 13 -45.99 20.00 -9.90
C SER A 13 -45.64 20.13 -8.41
N VAL A 14 -46.57 20.70 -7.65
CA VAL A 14 -46.57 20.64 -6.19
C VAL A 14 -47.01 19.22 -5.81
N LEU A 15 -46.11 18.45 -5.21
CA LEU A 15 -46.45 17.17 -4.59
C LEU A 15 -47.45 17.40 -3.45
N SER A 16 -48.47 16.55 -3.40
CA SER A 16 -49.61 16.60 -2.48
C SER A 16 -49.20 16.29 -1.03
N PRO A 17 -49.76 16.93 0.01
CA PRO A 17 -49.40 16.70 1.42
C PRO A 17 -49.88 15.36 2.02
N ARG A 18 -50.07 14.30 1.23
CA ARG A 18 -50.64 13.02 1.70
C ARG A 18 -49.67 11.84 1.82
N ASP A 19 -48.40 11.99 1.44
CA ASP A 19 -47.44 10.88 1.45
C ASP A 19 -46.44 10.88 2.62
N GLU A 20 -46.58 11.81 3.57
CA GLU A 20 -45.70 11.91 4.75
C GLU A 20 -46.17 11.08 5.97
N ARG A 21 -47.20 10.23 5.82
CA ARG A 21 -47.81 9.49 6.95
C ARG A 21 -47.68 7.97 6.92
N THR A 22 -46.87 7.38 6.04
CA THR A 22 -46.80 5.91 5.92
C THR A 22 -45.41 5.31 6.11
N LEU A 23 -44.51 6.00 6.81
CA LEU A 23 -43.18 5.48 7.19
C LEU A 23 -42.82 5.83 8.64
N VAL A 24 -43.75 5.57 9.56
CA VAL A 24 -43.42 5.37 10.98
C VAL A 24 -44.04 4.05 11.37
N ARG A 25 -43.32 2.94 11.12
CA ARG A 25 -43.59 1.69 11.84
C ARG A 25 -43.38 2.03 13.31
N LYS A 26 -44.50 2.15 14.04
CA LYS A 26 -44.51 2.27 15.50
C LYS A 26 -43.75 1.07 16.08
N VAL A 27 -42.51 1.28 16.48
CA VAL A 27 -41.94 0.51 17.60
C VAL A 27 -42.75 0.96 18.80
N GLN A 28 -43.63 0.08 19.28
CA GLN A 28 -44.47 0.35 20.44
C GLN A 28 -43.57 0.26 21.67
N ILE A 29 -42.86 1.35 21.99
CA ILE A 29 -42.04 1.43 23.20
C ILE A 29 -43.01 1.43 24.39
N ASN A 30 -42.93 0.38 25.20
CA ASN A 30 -43.70 0.23 26.41
C ASN A 30 -43.35 1.39 27.36
N PRO A 31 -44.31 2.11 27.97
CA PRO A 31 -44.02 3.24 28.87
C PRO A 31 -43.27 2.86 30.17
N ARG A 32 -42.83 1.61 30.32
CA ARG A 32 -41.96 1.11 31.39
C ARG A 32 -40.51 0.85 30.96
N THR A 33 -40.15 1.07 29.70
CA THR A 33 -38.78 0.88 29.21
C THR A 33 -37.86 1.95 29.84
N THR A 34 -36.96 1.53 30.72
CA THR A 34 -36.00 2.43 31.37
C THR A 34 -34.86 2.79 30.42
N ALA A 35 -34.13 3.88 30.71
CA ALA A 35 -32.94 4.25 29.92
C ALA A 35 -31.91 3.11 29.82
N LYS A 36 -31.84 2.24 30.85
CA LYS A 36 -31.02 1.01 30.83
C LYS A 36 -31.51 -0.01 29.80
N ASP A 37 -32.83 -0.15 29.63
CA ASP A 37 -33.40 -1.06 28.64
C ASP A 37 -33.18 -0.54 27.21
N LEU A 38 -33.18 0.78 27.01
CA LEU A 38 -32.81 1.40 25.72
C LEU A 38 -31.32 1.23 25.39
N VAL A 39 -30.43 1.36 26.39
CA VAL A 39 -28.99 1.09 26.22
C VAL A 39 -28.76 -0.39 25.93
N LYS A 40 -29.45 -1.28 26.65
CA LYS A 40 -29.38 -2.73 26.42
C LYS A 40 -29.92 -3.12 25.03
N MET A 41 -31.00 -2.48 24.57
CA MET A 41 -31.51 -2.66 23.21
C MET A 41 -30.56 -2.10 22.14
N LEU A 42 -29.81 -1.04 22.44
CA LEU A 42 -28.77 -0.51 21.55
C LEU A 42 -27.53 -1.41 21.51
N GLU A 43 -27.13 -2.00 22.65
CA GLU A 43 -26.08 -3.02 22.75
C GLU A 43 -26.48 -4.34 22.08
N GLU A 44 -27.75 -4.76 22.18
CA GLU A 44 -28.30 -5.95 21.51
C GLU A 44 -28.46 -5.76 19.98
N THR A 45 -28.44 -4.52 19.47
CA THR A 45 -28.41 -4.22 18.03
C THR A 45 -27.00 -4.09 17.44
N ALA A 46 -25.95 -4.13 18.27
CA ALA A 46 -24.60 -4.20 17.78
C ALA A 46 -24.31 -5.66 17.37
N SER A 47 -24.00 -5.87 16.09
CA SER A 47 -23.44 -7.13 15.61
C SER A 47 -22.30 -7.55 16.56
N PRO A 48 -22.21 -8.83 16.98
CA PRO A 48 -21.12 -9.26 17.83
C PRO A 48 -19.79 -8.85 17.19
N SER A 49 -18.97 -8.13 17.95
CA SER A 49 -17.66 -7.66 17.46
C SER A 49 -16.85 -8.86 17.01
N VAL A 50 -16.48 -8.88 15.73
CA VAL A 50 -15.63 -9.92 15.13
C VAL A 50 -14.15 -9.73 15.46
N MET A 51 -13.82 -8.72 16.27
CA MET A 51 -12.46 -8.34 16.63
C MET A 51 -12.10 -8.80 18.04
N ALA A 52 -10.91 -9.39 18.19
CA ALA A 52 -10.31 -9.68 19.48
C ALA A 52 -9.77 -8.37 20.09
N SER A 53 -10.09 -8.13 21.37
CA SER A 53 -9.60 -6.95 22.10
C SER A 53 -8.43 -7.33 22.99
N GLY A 54 -7.31 -6.59 22.91
CA GLY A 54 -6.18 -6.74 23.83
C GLY A 54 -5.21 -7.89 23.53
N VAL A 55 -5.32 -8.53 22.36
CA VAL A 55 -4.35 -9.56 21.91
C VAL A 55 -3.30 -8.89 21.04
N THR A 56 -2.02 -9.11 21.37
CA THR A 56 -0.89 -8.65 20.55
C THR A 56 -0.59 -9.67 19.46
N GLY A 57 -0.31 -9.18 18.25
CA GLY A 57 0.02 -10.01 17.09
C GLY A 57 1.14 -11.03 17.35
N SER A 58 0.93 -12.27 16.91
CA SER A 58 1.89 -13.36 17.10
C SER A 58 3.03 -13.40 16.08
N VAL A 59 2.85 -12.72 14.94
CA VAL A 59 3.74 -12.73 13.77
C VAL A 59 4.09 -11.33 13.28
N SER A 60 5.23 -11.20 12.61
CA SER A 60 5.67 -9.98 11.94
C SER A 60 5.39 -10.10 10.44
N VAL A 61 4.71 -9.11 9.86
CA VAL A 61 4.31 -9.13 8.44
C VAL A 61 5.09 -8.09 7.64
N ALA A 62 5.72 -8.52 6.55
CA ALA A 62 6.30 -7.67 5.52
C ALA A 62 5.44 -7.78 4.26
N LEU A 63 4.89 -6.66 3.79
CA LEU A 63 3.95 -6.60 2.67
C LEU A 63 4.59 -5.93 1.45
N HIS A 64 4.65 -6.64 0.33
CA HIS A 64 5.13 -6.07 -0.93
C HIS A 64 4.06 -5.18 -1.59
N PRO A 65 4.43 -3.97 -2.06
CA PRO A 65 3.55 -3.08 -2.83
C PRO A 65 2.85 -3.73 -4.03
N LEU A 66 3.48 -4.72 -4.68
CA LEU A 66 2.87 -5.49 -5.77
C LEU A 66 1.53 -6.10 -5.38
N VAL A 67 1.40 -6.62 -4.15
CA VAL A 67 0.14 -7.18 -3.64
C VAL A 67 -0.94 -6.11 -3.58
N ILE A 68 -0.63 -4.92 -3.09
CA ILE A 68 -1.58 -3.81 -3.02
C ILE A 68 -2.06 -3.42 -4.43
N LEU A 69 -1.13 -3.37 -5.40
CA LEU A 69 -1.45 -3.08 -6.80
C LEU A 69 -2.34 -4.16 -7.42
N ASN A 70 -2.03 -5.45 -7.20
CA ASN A 70 -2.84 -6.57 -7.68
C ASN A 70 -4.27 -6.53 -7.13
N ILE A 71 -4.44 -6.25 -5.84
CA ILE A 71 -5.76 -6.14 -5.21
C ILE A 71 -6.53 -4.95 -5.78
N SER A 72 -5.86 -3.81 -5.93
CA SER A 72 -6.46 -2.61 -6.52
C SER A 72 -6.89 -2.85 -7.97
N ASP A 73 -6.04 -3.46 -8.79
CA ASP A 73 -6.34 -3.82 -10.18
C ASP A 73 -7.51 -4.81 -10.25
N HIS A 74 -7.49 -5.87 -9.44
CA HIS A 74 -8.60 -6.83 -9.34
C HIS A 74 -9.92 -6.12 -9.04
N TRP A 75 -9.94 -5.25 -8.03
CA TRP A 75 -11.15 -4.52 -7.67
C TRP A 75 -11.63 -3.55 -8.75
N ILE A 76 -10.72 -2.79 -9.37
CA ILE A 76 -11.05 -1.84 -10.44
C ILE A 76 -11.61 -2.58 -11.66
N ARG A 77 -11.00 -3.70 -12.05
CA ARG A 77 -11.44 -4.50 -13.19
C ARG A 77 -12.84 -5.06 -12.97
N ILE A 78 -13.11 -5.70 -11.83
CA ILE A 78 -14.44 -6.24 -11.52
C ILE A 78 -15.47 -5.11 -11.44
N ARG A 79 -15.13 -3.99 -10.77
CA ARG A 79 -16.00 -2.81 -10.72
C ARG A 79 -16.33 -2.27 -12.12
N SER A 80 -15.37 -2.29 -13.05
CA SER A 80 -15.58 -1.86 -14.42
C SER A 80 -16.47 -2.81 -15.22
N GLN A 81 -16.37 -4.11 -14.97
CA GLN A 81 -17.20 -5.13 -15.64
C GLN A 81 -18.65 -5.08 -15.15
N GLU A 82 -18.84 -4.92 -13.84
CA GLU A 82 -20.16 -4.95 -13.19
C GLU A 82 -20.84 -3.57 -13.13
N GLY A 83 -20.10 -2.48 -13.40
CA GLY A 83 -20.60 -1.11 -13.32
C GLY A 83 -20.88 -0.62 -11.89
N ARG A 84 -20.55 -1.41 -10.86
CA ARG A 84 -20.76 -1.10 -9.44
C ARG A 84 -19.63 -1.67 -8.58
N PRO A 85 -19.36 -1.12 -7.39
CA PRO A 85 -18.42 -1.70 -6.44
C PRO A 85 -18.83 -3.12 -6.07
N MET A 86 -17.90 -4.06 -6.20
CA MET A 86 -18.05 -5.45 -5.80
C MET A 86 -16.94 -5.83 -4.82
N GLN A 87 -17.25 -6.70 -3.87
CA GLN A 87 -16.24 -7.36 -3.06
C GLN A 87 -15.45 -8.30 -3.95
N VAL A 88 -14.12 -8.27 -3.82
CA VAL A 88 -13.23 -9.22 -4.49
C VAL A 88 -12.52 -10.08 -3.46
N ILE A 89 -12.22 -11.33 -3.79
CA ILE A 89 -11.56 -12.29 -2.90
C ILE A 89 -10.36 -12.88 -3.64
N GLY A 90 -9.24 -13.03 -2.95
CA GLY A 90 -8.08 -13.69 -3.54
C GLY A 90 -7.09 -14.26 -2.52
N ALA A 91 -6.09 -14.94 -3.03
CA ALA A 91 -5.04 -15.61 -2.29
C ALA A 91 -3.83 -14.71 -2.09
N LEU A 92 -3.17 -14.84 -0.94
CA LEU A 92 -1.88 -14.25 -0.62
C LEU A 92 -0.82 -15.35 -0.62
N ILE A 93 0.29 -15.11 -1.31
CA ILE A 93 1.42 -16.03 -1.36
C ILE A 93 2.73 -15.32 -1.06
N GLY A 94 3.70 -16.09 -0.56
CA GLY A 94 5.00 -15.55 -0.21
C GLY A 94 5.79 -16.54 0.63
N LYS A 95 6.63 -16.04 1.54
CA LYS A 95 7.54 -16.85 2.33
C LYS A 95 7.28 -16.68 3.82
N GLN A 96 7.53 -17.75 4.56
CA GLN A 96 7.48 -17.73 6.02
C GLN A 96 8.80 -18.24 6.60
N GLU A 97 9.46 -17.39 7.38
CA GLU A 97 10.68 -17.71 8.12
C GLU A 97 10.40 -17.57 9.63
N GLY A 98 9.99 -18.69 10.24
CA GLY A 98 9.57 -18.71 11.63
C GLY A 98 8.33 -17.84 11.87
N ARG A 99 8.50 -16.71 12.56
CA ARG A 99 7.44 -15.73 12.84
C ARG A 99 7.43 -14.53 11.88
N ASN A 100 8.35 -14.50 10.92
CA ASN A 100 8.40 -13.46 9.91
C ASN A 100 7.68 -13.97 8.67
N ILE A 101 6.59 -13.30 8.28
CA ILE A 101 5.82 -13.63 7.10
C ILE A 101 6.04 -12.51 6.08
N GLU A 102 6.52 -12.88 4.90
CA GLU A 102 6.73 -11.97 3.78
C GLU A 102 5.70 -12.25 2.69
N VAL A 103 4.74 -11.32 2.54
CA VAL A 103 3.64 -11.39 1.58
C VAL A 103 4.10 -10.76 0.27
N MET A 104 4.49 -11.61 -0.68
CA MET A 104 5.21 -11.20 -1.90
C MET A 104 4.30 -11.03 -3.12
N ASN A 105 3.27 -11.86 -3.24
CA ASN A 105 2.39 -11.86 -4.40
C ASN A 105 0.97 -12.28 -4.02
N SER A 106 0.04 -12.15 -4.96
CA SER A 106 -1.37 -12.47 -4.77
C SER A 106 -2.06 -12.83 -6.08
N PHE A 107 -3.10 -13.65 -6.03
CA PHE A 107 -3.91 -13.98 -7.19
C PHE A 107 -5.39 -14.12 -6.85
N GLU A 108 -6.23 -14.04 -7.88
CA GLU A 108 -7.69 -14.03 -7.75
C GLU A 108 -8.23 -15.43 -7.40
N LEU A 109 -9.17 -15.49 -6.46
CA LEU A 109 -9.87 -16.74 -6.13
C LEU A 109 -11.27 -16.73 -6.73
N LEU A 110 -11.67 -17.90 -7.24
CA LEU A 110 -13.04 -18.14 -7.66
C LEU A 110 -13.91 -18.38 -6.42
N HIS A 111 -15.07 -17.73 -6.38
CA HIS A 111 -16.06 -17.92 -5.33
C HIS A 111 -17.47 -17.94 -5.91
N GLN A 112 -18.38 -18.62 -5.23
CA GLN A 112 -19.79 -18.72 -5.57
C GLN A 112 -20.64 -18.22 -4.40
N LEU A 113 -21.80 -17.65 -4.70
CA LEU A 113 -22.76 -17.27 -3.67
C LEU A 113 -23.73 -18.43 -3.44
N VAL A 114 -23.63 -19.04 -2.25
CA VAL A 114 -24.56 -20.07 -1.76
C VAL A 114 -25.25 -19.50 -0.53
N ASP A 115 -26.58 -19.39 -0.56
CA ASP A 115 -27.38 -18.76 0.51
C ASP A 115 -26.89 -17.35 0.90
N ASP A 116 -26.64 -16.50 -0.10
CA ASP A 116 -26.07 -15.14 0.04
C ASP A 116 -24.71 -15.08 0.78
N ARG A 117 -24.00 -16.21 0.88
CA ARG A 117 -22.66 -16.31 1.47
C ARG A 117 -21.64 -16.80 0.47
N ALA A 118 -20.50 -16.11 0.41
CA ALA A 118 -19.40 -16.45 -0.47
C ALA A 118 -18.72 -17.76 -0.03
N HIS A 119 -18.68 -18.73 -0.94
CA HIS A 119 -17.95 -19.98 -0.81
C HIS A 119 -16.79 -20.02 -1.79
N ILE A 120 -15.58 -20.25 -1.30
CA ILE A 120 -14.36 -20.37 -2.12
C ILE A 120 -14.40 -21.72 -2.85
N ASP A 121 -14.12 -21.69 -4.14
CA ASP A 121 -13.89 -22.89 -4.94
C ASP A 121 -12.48 -23.44 -4.64
N LYS A 122 -12.42 -24.53 -3.86
CA LYS A 122 -11.16 -25.10 -3.39
C LYS A 122 -10.43 -25.87 -4.48
N GLU A 123 -11.17 -26.53 -5.36
CA GLU A 123 -10.60 -27.21 -6.54
C GLU A 123 -9.90 -26.21 -7.46
N TYR A 124 -10.49 -25.03 -7.66
CA TYR A 124 -9.85 -23.92 -8.36
C TYR A 124 -8.55 -23.49 -7.67
N TYR A 125 -8.57 -23.34 -6.33
CA TYR A 125 -7.37 -23.03 -5.57
C TYR A 125 -6.26 -24.08 -5.77
N TYR A 126 -6.55 -25.38 -5.61
CA TYR A 126 -5.53 -26.43 -5.76
C TYR A 126 -4.97 -26.49 -7.19
N THR A 127 -5.82 -26.25 -8.20
CA THR A 127 -5.37 -26.12 -9.59
C THR A 127 -4.43 -24.93 -9.77
N LYS A 128 -4.76 -23.78 -9.15
CA LYS A 128 -3.91 -22.58 -9.18
C LYS A 128 -2.61 -22.77 -8.41
N GLU A 129 -2.65 -23.51 -7.31
CA GLU A 129 -1.49 -23.88 -6.52
C GLU A 129 -0.47 -24.65 -7.34
N GLU A 130 -0.92 -25.71 -8.03
CA GLU A 130 -0.06 -26.48 -8.91
C GLU A 130 0.58 -25.60 -10.00
N GLN A 131 -0.19 -24.66 -10.57
CA GLN A 131 0.31 -23.73 -11.59
C GLN A 131 1.37 -22.77 -11.04
N PHE A 132 1.10 -22.07 -9.93
CA PHE A 132 2.05 -21.10 -9.42
C PHE A 132 3.29 -21.78 -8.84
N LYS A 133 3.17 -22.98 -8.27
CA LYS A 133 4.32 -23.75 -7.78
C LYS A 133 5.29 -24.16 -8.89
N GLN A 134 4.88 -24.18 -10.17
CA GLN A 134 5.82 -24.39 -11.28
C GLN A 134 6.84 -23.24 -11.42
N VAL A 135 6.40 -22.00 -11.16
CA VAL A 135 7.21 -20.79 -11.33
C VAL A 135 7.75 -20.25 -9.99
N PHE A 136 7.02 -20.43 -8.90
CA PHE A 136 7.33 -19.95 -7.55
C PHE A 136 7.35 -21.12 -6.56
N LYS A 137 8.35 -22.02 -6.72
CA LYS A 137 8.48 -23.24 -5.90
C LYS A 137 8.59 -22.95 -4.40
N ASP A 138 9.32 -21.90 -4.07
CA ASP A 138 9.65 -21.51 -2.70
C ASP A 138 8.57 -20.63 -2.04
N MET A 139 7.48 -20.29 -2.76
CA MET A 139 6.37 -19.53 -2.21
C MET A 139 5.26 -20.45 -1.75
N GLU A 140 4.68 -20.16 -0.60
CA GLU A 140 3.58 -20.90 -0.01
C GLU A 140 2.33 -20.03 0.08
N PHE A 141 1.19 -20.68 0.29
CA PHE A 141 -0.07 -19.99 0.56
C PHE A 141 -0.06 -19.49 2.00
N LEU A 142 -0.15 -18.16 2.15
CA LEU A 142 -0.02 -17.49 3.44
C LEU A 142 -1.36 -17.06 4.01
N GLY A 143 -2.39 -16.94 3.17
CA GLY A 143 -3.66 -16.39 3.58
C GLY A 143 -4.46 -15.83 2.42
N TRP A 144 -5.38 -14.92 2.72
CA TRP A 144 -6.32 -14.39 1.72
C TRP A 144 -6.55 -12.90 1.90
N TYR A 145 -7.05 -12.27 0.84
CA TYR A 145 -7.43 -10.87 0.85
C TYR A 145 -8.87 -10.64 0.42
N THR A 146 -9.42 -9.52 0.86
CA THR A 146 -10.66 -8.97 0.32
C THR A 146 -10.69 -7.45 0.32
N THR A 147 -11.73 -6.87 -0.29
CA THR A 147 -12.00 -5.44 -0.25
C THR A 147 -13.27 -5.09 0.50
N GLY A 148 -13.25 -4.00 1.27
CA GLY A 148 -14.44 -3.56 2.01
C GLY A 148 -14.13 -2.59 3.15
N GLY A 149 -15.12 -2.38 4.01
CA GLY A 149 -14.98 -1.60 5.24
C GLY A 149 -14.36 -2.41 6.39
N PRO A 150 -14.73 -2.16 7.65
CA PRO A 150 -14.31 -2.96 8.80
C PRO A 150 -14.62 -4.45 8.64
N CYS A 151 -13.95 -5.30 9.42
CA CYS A 151 -14.21 -6.73 9.42
C CYS A 151 -15.67 -7.04 9.81
N ASP A 152 -16.27 -8.02 9.17
CA ASP A 152 -17.63 -8.47 9.42
C ASP A 152 -17.75 -10.01 9.53
N GLN A 153 -18.98 -10.49 9.74
CA GLN A 153 -19.24 -11.92 9.91
C GLN A 153 -19.02 -12.73 8.63
N SER A 154 -19.13 -12.09 7.46
CA SER A 154 -18.86 -12.74 6.17
C SER A 154 -17.37 -13.01 6.01
N ASP A 155 -16.52 -12.12 6.53
CA ASP A 155 -15.07 -12.34 6.55
C ASP A 155 -14.70 -13.54 7.42
N ILE A 156 -15.30 -13.70 8.62
CA ILE A 156 -15.09 -14.89 9.46
C ILE A 156 -15.50 -16.16 8.71
N HIS A 157 -16.62 -16.12 7.98
CA HIS A 157 -17.11 -17.28 7.23
C HIS A 157 -16.12 -17.71 6.14
N ILE A 158 -15.57 -16.76 5.39
CA ILE A 158 -14.53 -17.02 4.39
C ILE A 158 -13.24 -17.50 5.06
N HIS A 159 -12.82 -16.83 6.14
CA HIS A 159 -11.61 -17.18 6.87
C HIS A 159 -11.64 -18.62 7.40
N LYS A 160 -12.80 -19.10 7.90
CA LYS A 160 -12.97 -20.51 8.28
C LYS A 160 -12.75 -21.47 7.11
N GLN A 161 -13.22 -21.15 5.91
CA GLN A 161 -12.98 -21.98 4.73
C GLN A 161 -11.49 -22.02 4.35
N VAL A 162 -10.77 -20.90 4.52
CA VAL A 162 -9.32 -20.83 4.29
C VAL A 162 -8.55 -21.60 5.36
N CYS A 163 -9.04 -21.62 6.61
CA CYS A 163 -8.47 -22.45 7.69
C CYS A 163 -8.53 -23.96 7.41
N GLU A 164 -9.41 -24.39 6.49
CA GLU A 164 -9.47 -25.78 6.04
C GLU A 164 -8.38 -26.12 5.01
N ILE A 165 -7.68 -25.11 4.47
CA ILE A 165 -6.55 -25.25 3.55
C ILE A 165 -5.22 -25.13 4.31
N ILE A 166 -5.08 -24.10 5.16
CA ILE A 166 -3.89 -23.85 6.00
C ILE A 166 -4.29 -23.51 7.43
N GLU A 167 -3.49 -23.90 8.43
CA GLU A 167 -3.89 -23.82 9.85
C GLU A 167 -4.03 -22.39 10.39
N SER A 168 -3.17 -21.46 9.97
CA SER A 168 -3.13 -20.09 10.49
C SER A 168 -3.00 -19.07 9.36
N PRO A 169 -4.06 -18.87 8.54
CA PRO A 169 -4.01 -17.95 7.41
C PRO A 169 -3.98 -16.49 7.87
N LEU A 170 -3.19 -15.67 7.18
CA LEU A 170 -3.32 -14.22 7.25
C LEU A 170 -4.60 -13.75 6.54
N PHE A 171 -5.19 -12.69 7.07
CA PHE A 171 -6.30 -12.00 6.41
C PHE A 171 -5.93 -10.55 6.14
N LEU A 172 -5.94 -10.14 4.87
CA LEU A 172 -5.70 -8.75 4.46
C LEU A 172 -7.00 -8.12 3.95
N LYS A 173 -7.36 -6.96 4.49
CA LYS A 173 -8.52 -6.18 4.02
C LYS A 173 -8.09 -4.82 3.50
N LEU A 174 -8.42 -4.53 2.24
CA LEU A 174 -8.13 -3.25 1.60
C LEU A 174 -9.43 -2.45 1.42
N ASN A 175 -9.45 -1.19 1.85
CA ASN A 175 -10.61 -0.31 1.64
C ASN A 175 -10.36 0.69 0.49
N PRO A 176 -10.84 0.40 -0.74
CA PRO A 176 -10.58 1.26 -1.91
C PRO A 176 -11.40 2.55 -1.89
N MET A 177 -12.34 2.69 -0.95
CA MET A 177 -13.23 3.84 -0.81
C MET A 177 -12.94 4.65 0.47
N THR A 178 -11.75 4.47 1.05
CA THR A 178 -11.34 5.20 2.26
C THR A 178 -11.38 6.71 2.05
N LYS A 179 -11.68 7.44 3.13
CA LYS A 179 -11.51 8.89 3.21
C LYS A 179 -10.36 9.30 4.14
N HIS A 180 -9.72 8.31 4.76
CA HIS A 180 -8.58 8.54 5.65
C HIS A 180 -7.31 8.81 4.84
N THR A 181 -6.36 9.48 5.48
CA THR A 181 -5.06 9.83 4.87
C THR A 181 -4.05 8.68 4.93
N ASP A 182 -4.30 7.69 5.76
CA ASP A 182 -3.42 6.54 5.96
C ASP A 182 -3.69 5.47 4.89
N LEU A 183 -2.68 4.61 4.65
CA LEU A 183 -2.79 3.50 3.71
C LEU A 183 -3.94 2.57 4.15
N PRO A 184 -5.00 2.38 3.34
CA PRO A 184 -6.21 1.68 3.77
C PRO A 184 -6.07 0.16 3.65
N VAL A 185 -5.03 -0.38 4.26
CA VAL A 185 -4.72 -1.81 4.30
C VAL A 185 -4.53 -2.20 5.75
N ASN A 186 -5.31 -3.18 6.19
CA ASN A 186 -5.19 -3.81 7.50
C ASN A 186 -4.93 -5.30 7.32
N VAL A 187 -4.11 -5.87 8.21
CA VAL A 187 -3.76 -7.28 8.22
C VAL A 187 -4.18 -7.87 9.56
N TYR A 188 -4.69 -9.09 9.55
CA TYR A 188 -5.24 -9.76 10.72
C TYR A 188 -4.77 -11.22 10.79
N GLU A 189 -4.65 -11.73 12.02
CA GLU A 189 -4.65 -13.16 12.33
C GLU A 189 -5.96 -13.55 13.02
N SER A 190 -6.28 -14.85 13.04
CA SER A 190 -7.42 -15.35 13.80
C SER A 190 -7.01 -15.84 15.19
N VAL A 191 -7.86 -15.56 16.17
CA VAL A 191 -7.77 -16.04 17.55
C VAL A 191 -9.09 -16.71 17.91
N ILE A 192 -9.02 -17.86 18.56
CA ILE A 192 -10.21 -18.54 19.08
C ILE A 192 -10.34 -18.16 20.56
N ASP A 193 -11.45 -17.51 20.91
CA ASP A 193 -11.77 -17.12 22.28
C ASP A 193 -13.17 -17.62 22.68
N ILE A 194 -13.41 -17.76 23.98
CA ILE A 194 -14.70 -18.22 24.50
C ILE A 194 -15.54 -17.01 24.88
N ILE A 195 -16.47 -16.64 24.00
CA ILE A 195 -17.44 -15.58 24.27
C ILE A 195 -18.76 -16.24 24.65
N ASN A 196 -19.30 -15.90 25.83
CA ASN A 196 -20.58 -16.42 26.33
C ASN A 196 -20.67 -17.97 26.37
N GLY A 197 -19.53 -18.64 26.60
CA GLY A 197 -19.46 -20.10 26.67
C GLY A 197 -19.35 -20.81 25.32
N GLU A 198 -19.31 -20.08 24.20
CA GLU A 198 -19.10 -20.62 22.86
C GLU A 198 -17.73 -20.23 22.31
N ALA A 199 -17.00 -21.22 21.76
CA ALA A 199 -15.74 -21.00 21.09
C ALA A 199 -15.98 -20.22 19.78
N THR A 200 -15.58 -18.95 19.77
CA THR A 200 -15.79 -17.99 18.68
C THR A 200 -14.45 -17.58 18.09
N MET A 201 -14.37 -17.56 16.76
CA MET A 201 -13.21 -17.07 16.03
C MET A 201 -13.31 -15.56 15.87
N LEU A 202 -12.25 -14.85 16.22
CA LEU A 202 -12.13 -13.39 16.16
C LEU A 202 -10.85 -12.99 15.41
N PHE A 203 -10.80 -11.77 14.90
CA PHE A 203 -9.62 -11.21 14.26
C PHE A 203 -8.80 -10.34 15.21
N ALA A 204 -7.49 -10.55 15.26
CA ALA A 204 -6.54 -9.67 15.92
C ALA A 204 -5.74 -8.91 14.86
N GLU A 205 -5.67 -7.58 14.97
CA GLU A 205 -4.94 -6.75 14.01
C GLU A 205 -3.42 -6.89 14.18
N LEU A 206 -2.73 -7.04 13.05
CA LEU A 206 -1.29 -7.18 12.94
C LEU A 206 -0.68 -5.90 12.36
N GLY A 207 0.40 -5.44 13.00
CA GLY A 207 1.28 -4.45 12.39
C GLY A 207 2.05 -5.06 11.22
N TYR A 208 2.19 -4.30 10.14
CA TYR A 208 3.00 -4.69 8.98
C TYR A 208 4.00 -3.60 8.60
N THR A 209 5.07 -4.01 7.93
CA THR A 209 5.99 -3.12 7.23
C THR A 209 5.82 -3.28 5.73
N LEU A 210 6.16 -2.25 4.97
CA LEU A 210 6.25 -2.40 3.52
C LEU A 210 7.61 -2.99 3.18
N ALA A 211 7.61 -4.17 2.57
CA ALA A 211 8.81 -4.75 2.00
C ALA A 211 9.25 -3.92 0.79
N THR A 212 10.56 -3.75 0.61
CA THR A 212 11.09 -3.03 -0.53
C THR A 212 12.27 -3.80 -1.12
N GLU A 213 11.99 -4.65 -2.09
CA GLU A 213 13.04 -5.07 -3.02
C GLU A 213 13.48 -3.85 -3.85
N GLU A 214 14.77 -3.74 -4.17
CA GLU A 214 15.31 -2.55 -4.84
C GLU A 214 14.64 -2.30 -6.21
N ALA A 215 14.39 -3.37 -6.99
CA ALA A 215 13.69 -3.26 -8.26
C ALA A 215 12.24 -2.79 -8.09
N GLU A 216 11.52 -3.34 -7.11
CA GLU A 216 10.15 -2.93 -6.78
C GLU A 216 10.09 -1.48 -6.30
N ARG A 217 11.03 -1.08 -5.43
CA ARG A 217 11.16 0.29 -4.93
C ARG A 217 11.32 1.29 -6.09
N ILE A 218 12.19 0.99 -7.05
CA ILE A 218 12.39 1.82 -8.25
C ILE A 218 11.10 1.88 -9.09
N GLY A 219 10.43 0.74 -9.27
CA GLY A 219 9.17 0.66 -10.02
C GLY A 219 8.05 1.49 -9.39
N VAL A 220 7.82 1.33 -8.09
CA VAL A 220 6.80 2.09 -7.33
C VAL A 220 7.09 3.59 -7.36
N ASP A 221 8.35 3.97 -7.13
CA ASP A 221 8.81 5.35 -7.16
C ASP A 221 8.64 5.99 -8.55
N HIS A 222 8.90 5.23 -9.61
CA HIS A 222 8.63 5.68 -10.98
C HIS A 222 7.13 5.89 -11.24
N VAL A 223 6.28 4.91 -10.90
CA VAL A 223 4.82 4.99 -11.08
C VAL A 223 4.24 6.17 -10.30
N ALA A 224 4.69 6.39 -9.07
CA ALA A 224 4.24 7.51 -8.24
C ALA A 224 4.64 8.88 -8.82
N ARG A 225 5.82 8.99 -9.46
CA ARG A 225 6.27 10.23 -10.10
C ARG A 225 5.61 10.52 -11.44
N MET A 226 5.29 9.50 -12.24
CA MET A 226 4.59 9.69 -13.52
C MET A 226 3.27 10.44 -13.35
N THR A 227 2.64 10.34 -12.18
CA THR A 227 1.41 11.06 -11.85
C THR A 227 1.66 12.51 -11.40
N ALA A 228 2.86 12.85 -10.93
CA ALA A 228 3.18 14.12 -10.26
C ALA A 228 4.00 15.10 -11.12
N THR A 229 4.79 14.62 -12.08
CA THR A 229 5.66 15.45 -12.92
C THR A 229 5.48 15.13 -14.39
N GLY A 230 5.15 16.15 -15.19
CA GLY A 230 5.08 16.04 -16.64
C GLY A 230 6.42 15.59 -17.25
N THR A 231 6.33 14.97 -18.43
CA THR A 231 7.41 14.35 -19.22
C THR A 231 8.45 15.36 -19.72
N GLY A 232 9.18 16.01 -18.81
CA GLY A 232 10.35 16.82 -19.11
C GLY A 232 11.63 16.01 -18.99
N GLU A 233 12.56 16.21 -19.93
CA GLU A 233 13.90 15.62 -19.90
C GLU A 233 14.69 16.14 -18.68
N ASN A 234 14.58 15.43 -17.56
CA ASN A 234 15.35 15.73 -16.36
C ASN A 234 16.68 14.97 -16.39
N SER A 235 17.72 15.55 -15.78
CA SER A 235 18.99 14.84 -15.58
C SER A 235 18.76 13.61 -14.70
N THR A 236 19.39 12.48 -15.01
CA THR A 236 19.35 11.25 -14.20
C THR A 236 19.75 11.48 -12.74
N VAL A 237 20.65 12.43 -12.48
CA VAL A 237 21.04 12.87 -11.12
C VAL A 237 19.88 13.59 -10.44
N ALA A 238 19.21 14.49 -11.16
CA ALA A 238 18.05 15.22 -10.62
C ALA A 238 16.90 14.26 -10.30
N GLU A 239 16.61 13.30 -11.18
CA GLU A 239 15.58 12.28 -10.97
C GLU A 239 15.85 11.42 -9.73
N HIS A 240 17.10 10.96 -9.55
CA HIS A 240 17.49 10.21 -8.37
C HIS A 240 17.27 11.04 -7.10
N LEU A 241 17.86 12.25 -7.07
CA LEU A 241 17.83 13.14 -5.90
C LEU A 241 16.43 13.61 -5.51
N ILE A 242 15.48 13.69 -6.45
CA ILE A 242 14.08 14.06 -6.15
C ILE A 242 13.42 13.05 -5.21
N ALA A 243 13.64 11.75 -5.41
CA ALA A 243 13.07 10.71 -4.56
C ALA A 243 13.61 10.81 -3.13
N GLN A 244 14.94 10.92 -2.99
CA GLN A 244 15.56 11.11 -1.66
C GLN A 244 15.14 12.43 -1.02
N HIS A 245 15.06 13.53 -1.78
CA HIS A 245 14.61 14.81 -1.26
C HIS A 245 13.18 14.74 -0.73
N SER A 246 12.29 14.05 -1.44
CA SER A 246 10.89 13.86 -1.02
C SER A 246 10.80 13.03 0.26
N ALA A 247 11.61 11.96 0.38
CA ALA A 247 11.72 11.17 1.60
C ALA A 247 12.26 11.98 2.79
N ILE A 248 13.31 12.77 2.58
CA ILE A 248 13.89 13.68 3.60
C ILE A 248 12.86 14.72 4.02
N LYS A 249 12.11 15.30 3.07
CA LYS A 249 11.05 16.28 3.34
C LYS A 249 9.93 15.67 4.17
N MET A 250 9.53 14.44 3.88
CA MET A 250 8.54 13.70 4.66
C MET A 250 9.03 13.44 6.09
N LEU A 251 10.27 12.96 6.25
CA LEU A 251 10.89 12.76 7.56
C LEU A 251 10.96 14.07 8.35
N HIS A 252 11.43 15.15 7.72
CA HIS A 252 11.50 16.48 8.33
C HIS A 252 10.13 16.96 8.82
N SER A 253 9.07 16.75 8.03
CA SER A 253 7.70 17.06 8.44
C SER A 253 7.29 16.30 9.70
N ARG A 254 7.56 14.98 9.77
CA ARG A 254 7.27 14.16 10.95
C ARG A 254 8.06 14.60 12.18
N VAL A 255 9.36 14.86 12.03
CA VAL A 255 10.22 15.37 13.12
C VAL A 255 9.71 16.73 13.62
N LYS A 256 9.27 17.61 12.72
CA LYS A 256 8.67 18.90 13.08
C LYS A 256 7.40 18.72 13.90
N VAL A 257 6.52 17.79 13.53
CA VAL A 257 5.30 17.50 14.31
C VAL A 257 5.65 17.01 15.72
N ILE A 258 6.63 16.12 15.86
CA ILE A 258 7.10 15.65 17.19
C ILE A 258 7.64 16.83 18.02
N LEU A 259 8.45 17.70 17.41
CA LEU A 259 9.00 18.88 18.09
C LEU A 259 7.89 19.83 18.57
N GLU A 260 6.90 20.13 17.73
CA GLU A 260 5.79 21.00 18.10
C GLU A 260 4.91 20.35 19.20
N TYR A 261 4.72 19.03 19.17
CA TYR A 261 4.04 18.31 20.25
C TYR A 261 4.77 18.45 21.59
N VAL A 262 6.09 18.25 21.61
CA VAL A 262 6.90 18.39 22.84
C VAL A 262 6.82 19.81 23.40
N LYS A 263 6.91 20.84 22.54
CA LYS A 263 6.74 22.24 22.96
C LYS A 263 5.34 22.53 23.50
N ALA A 264 4.29 22.00 22.87
CA ALA A 264 2.91 22.21 23.31
C ALA A 264 2.64 21.57 24.68
N VAL A 265 3.25 20.40 24.94
CA VAL A 265 3.20 19.77 26.27
C VAL A 265 3.99 20.58 27.31
N GLU A 266 5.18 21.09 26.96
CA GLU A 266 5.97 21.97 27.84
C GLU A 266 5.21 23.26 28.18
N ALA A 267 4.52 23.86 27.21
CA ALA A 267 3.68 25.05 27.39
C ALA A 267 2.38 24.79 28.17
N GLY A 268 2.02 23.53 28.40
CA GLY A 268 0.78 23.13 29.08
C GLY A 268 -0.49 23.22 28.22
N GLU A 269 -0.36 23.37 26.90
CA GLU A 269 -1.50 23.42 25.97
C GLU A 269 -2.09 22.03 25.71
N VAL A 270 -1.27 20.98 25.83
CA VAL A 270 -1.63 19.58 25.58
C VAL A 270 -1.38 18.73 26.83
N PRO A 271 -2.23 17.74 27.15
CA PRO A 271 -2.03 16.85 28.30
C PRO A 271 -0.68 16.11 28.24
N PHE A 272 -0.05 16.01 29.40
CA PHE A 272 1.23 15.32 29.54
C PHE A 272 1.06 13.81 29.32
N ASN A 273 1.71 13.26 28.30
CA ASN A 273 1.73 11.83 28.02
C ASN A 273 3.13 11.25 28.25
N HIS A 274 3.30 10.48 29.34
CA HIS A 274 4.57 9.87 29.71
C HIS A 274 5.11 8.88 28.67
N GLU A 275 4.25 8.14 27.98
CA GLU A 275 4.67 7.11 27.02
C GLU A 275 5.28 7.76 25.77
N ILE A 276 4.55 8.70 25.17
CA ILE A 276 5.00 9.41 23.96
C ILE A 276 6.28 10.21 24.23
N LEU A 277 6.37 10.88 25.39
CA LEU A 277 7.57 11.63 25.74
C LEU A 277 8.78 10.72 26.00
N ARG A 278 8.56 9.54 26.60
CA ARG A 278 9.62 8.55 26.78
C ARG A 278 10.13 8.04 25.43
N GLU A 279 9.23 7.79 24.47
CA GLU A 279 9.59 7.39 23.11
C GLU A 279 10.34 8.49 22.36
N ALA A 280 9.87 9.74 22.44
CA ALA A 280 10.56 10.89 21.86
C ALA A 280 11.97 11.06 22.45
N ASN A 281 12.11 10.92 23.77
CA ASN A 281 13.41 10.98 24.44
C ASN A 281 14.34 9.82 23.99
N ALA A 282 13.82 8.60 23.88
CA ALA A 282 14.57 7.46 23.38
C ALA A 282 15.01 7.65 21.92
N LEU A 283 14.16 8.26 21.08
CA LEU A 283 14.50 8.62 19.71
C LEU A 283 15.67 9.63 19.67
N CYS A 284 15.61 10.70 20.47
CA CYS A 284 16.68 11.69 20.54
C CYS A 284 18.02 11.08 20.97
N HIS A 285 18.01 10.18 21.95
CA HIS A 285 19.23 9.54 22.47
C HIS A 285 19.85 8.50 21.52
N ARG A 286 19.10 8.03 20.51
CA ARG A 286 19.62 7.17 19.45
C ARG A 286 20.38 7.93 18.36
N LEU A 287 20.37 9.26 18.40
CA LEU A 287 21.06 10.09 17.42
C LEU A 287 22.47 10.47 17.93
N PRO A 288 23.52 10.40 17.09
CA PRO A 288 23.55 9.87 15.72
C PRO A 288 23.53 8.34 15.64
N VAL A 289 22.74 7.77 14.72
CA VAL A 289 22.44 6.32 14.63
C VAL A 289 23.69 5.44 14.49
N LEU A 290 24.67 5.88 13.69
CA LEU A 290 25.95 5.20 13.53
C LEU A 290 27.07 6.24 13.56
N SER A 291 27.96 6.13 14.55
CA SER A 291 29.12 7.01 14.71
C SER A 291 30.40 6.26 15.07
N THR A 292 30.40 4.93 14.90
CA THR A 292 31.52 4.06 15.27
C THR A 292 32.74 4.30 14.37
N ILE A 293 33.93 4.02 14.90
CA ILE A 293 35.19 4.17 14.15
C ILE A 293 35.19 3.22 12.93
N LYS A 294 34.75 1.98 13.12
CA LYS A 294 34.63 1.00 12.04
C LYS A 294 33.75 1.51 10.90
N PHE A 295 32.59 2.07 11.21
CA PHE A 295 31.71 2.66 10.20
C PHE A 295 32.40 3.77 9.41
N LYS A 296 33.19 4.64 10.06
CA LYS A 296 33.94 5.69 9.36
C LYS A 296 34.98 5.12 8.41
N THR A 297 35.72 4.11 8.84
CA THR A 297 36.69 3.41 7.98
C THR A 297 35.98 2.79 6.77
N ASP A 298 34.95 1.98 7.01
CA ASP A 298 34.18 1.33 5.95
C ASP A 298 33.55 2.36 4.98
N PHE A 299 33.10 3.51 5.49
CA PHE A 299 32.58 4.61 4.68
C PHE A 299 33.65 5.25 3.78
N TYR A 300 34.85 5.51 4.31
CA TYR A 300 35.95 6.05 3.50
C TYR A 300 36.46 5.05 2.47
N ASP A 301 36.50 3.77 2.81
CA ASP A 301 36.85 2.70 1.87
C ASP A 301 35.87 2.67 0.70
N GLN A 302 34.56 2.74 0.98
CA GLN A 302 33.54 2.87 -0.07
C GLN A 302 33.72 4.13 -0.93
N CYS A 303 34.01 5.29 -0.33
CA CYS A 303 34.28 6.52 -1.07
C CYS A 303 35.50 6.39 -1.99
N ASN A 304 36.57 5.76 -1.51
CA ASN A 304 37.78 5.54 -2.28
C ASN A 304 37.53 4.62 -3.47
N ASP A 305 36.80 3.52 -3.28
CA ASP A 305 36.47 2.56 -4.33
C ASP A 305 35.59 3.18 -5.43
N VAL A 306 34.54 3.91 -5.03
CA VAL A 306 33.66 4.62 -5.96
C VAL A 306 34.43 5.72 -6.69
N GLY A 307 35.27 6.47 -5.99
CA GLY A 307 36.10 7.53 -6.57
C GLY A 307 37.09 6.99 -7.59
N LEU A 308 37.76 5.88 -7.29
CA LEU A 308 38.70 5.21 -8.18
C LEU A 308 37.98 4.70 -9.45
N MET A 309 36.85 4.02 -9.29
CA MET A 309 36.08 3.49 -10.42
C MET A 309 35.53 4.62 -11.31
N ALA A 310 35.00 5.68 -10.71
CA ALA A 310 34.55 6.86 -11.44
C ALA A 310 35.70 7.52 -12.20
N TYR A 311 36.87 7.66 -11.57
CA TYR A 311 38.05 8.23 -12.21
C TYR A 311 38.52 7.39 -13.41
N LEU A 312 38.56 6.06 -13.29
CA LEU A 312 38.85 5.16 -14.42
C LEU A 312 37.81 5.32 -15.55
N GLY A 313 36.53 5.50 -15.21
CA GLY A 313 35.48 5.84 -16.17
C GLY A 313 35.74 7.18 -16.88
N THR A 314 36.21 8.21 -16.17
CA THR A 314 36.58 9.50 -16.78
C THR A 314 37.79 9.38 -17.70
N ILE A 315 38.80 8.60 -17.34
CA ILE A 315 39.96 8.32 -18.22
C ILE A 315 39.49 7.63 -19.50
N THR A 316 38.61 6.63 -19.36
CA THR A 316 38.03 5.90 -20.51
C THR A 316 37.27 6.86 -21.44
N LYS A 317 36.45 7.76 -20.87
CA LYS A 317 35.75 8.80 -21.64
C LYS A 317 36.72 9.76 -22.32
N THR A 318 37.78 10.19 -21.64
CA THR A 318 38.83 11.06 -22.20
C THR A 318 39.54 10.40 -23.38
N CYS A 319 39.89 9.11 -23.25
CA CYS A 319 40.51 8.33 -24.34
C CYS A 319 39.57 8.23 -25.55
N ASN A 320 38.28 7.99 -25.31
CA ASN A 320 37.26 7.99 -26.37
C ASN A 320 37.15 9.37 -27.06
N SER A 321 37.09 10.46 -26.29
CA SER A 321 37.07 11.82 -26.84
C SER A 321 38.33 12.16 -27.62
N MET A 322 39.50 11.71 -27.15
CA MET A 322 40.77 11.86 -27.86
C MET A 322 40.76 11.09 -29.19
N ASN A 323 40.26 9.85 -29.19
CA ASN A 323 40.11 9.05 -30.41
C ASN A 323 39.13 9.72 -31.39
N GLN A 324 37.99 10.23 -30.92
CA GLN A 324 37.06 11.01 -31.75
C GLN A 324 37.72 12.27 -32.34
N PHE A 325 38.54 12.97 -31.55
CA PHE A 325 39.30 14.12 -32.03
C PHE A 325 40.29 13.73 -33.13
N ILE A 326 41.10 12.69 -32.91
CA ILE A 326 42.07 12.19 -33.90
C ILE A 326 41.36 11.77 -35.19
N ASN A 327 40.24 11.05 -35.09
CA ASN A 327 39.45 10.67 -36.27
C ASN A 327 38.96 11.88 -37.06
N LYS A 328 38.41 12.89 -36.39
CA LYS A 328 37.98 14.14 -37.06
C LYS A 328 39.15 14.93 -37.63
N PHE A 329 40.27 14.99 -36.91
CA PHE A 329 41.49 15.64 -37.35
C PHE A 329 42.04 14.98 -38.62
N ASN A 330 42.10 13.66 -38.66
CA ASN A 330 42.59 12.92 -39.82
C ASN A 330 41.70 13.16 -41.05
N VAL A 331 40.38 13.25 -40.89
CA VAL A 331 39.47 13.57 -41.99
C VAL A 331 39.69 14.98 -42.54
N LEU A 332 39.94 15.98 -41.67
CA LEU A 332 40.01 17.39 -42.08
C LEU A 332 41.42 17.83 -42.49
N TYR A 333 42.45 17.37 -41.78
CA TYR A 333 43.81 17.87 -41.88
C TYR A 333 44.79 16.84 -42.44
N ASP A 334 44.59 15.55 -42.18
CA ASP A 334 45.45 14.51 -42.74
C ASP A 334 44.99 14.16 -44.17
N ARG A 335 45.41 15.00 -45.13
CA ARG A 335 45.24 14.79 -46.58
C ARG A 335 46.03 13.59 -47.13
N GLN A 336 46.31 12.56 -46.34
CA GLN A 336 47.06 11.35 -46.74
C GLN A 336 46.29 10.40 -47.69
N GLY A 337 45.40 10.93 -48.54
CA GLY A 337 44.67 10.15 -49.53
C GLY A 337 44.44 10.81 -50.90
N ILE A 338 44.69 12.11 -51.08
CA ILE A 338 44.32 12.80 -52.35
C ILE A 338 45.54 13.05 -53.27
N GLY A 339 46.77 12.88 -52.78
CA GLY A 339 48.00 13.24 -53.52
C GLY A 339 48.88 12.09 -54.06
N ARG A 340 48.54 10.82 -53.84
CA ARG A 340 49.37 9.67 -54.32
C ARG A 340 48.58 8.70 -55.18
N ARG A 341 48.14 9.17 -56.35
CA ARG A 341 47.97 8.32 -57.54
C ARG A 341 48.82 8.93 -58.67
N MET A 342 49.53 8.05 -59.38
CA MET A 342 50.43 8.26 -60.53
C MET A 342 51.89 8.67 -60.28
N ARG A 343 52.74 7.64 -60.19
CA ARG A 343 53.94 7.39 -61.03
C ARG A 343 54.31 5.92 -60.76
N GLY A 344 54.09 4.97 -61.66
CA GLY A 344 54.97 4.67 -62.81
C GLY A 344 56.36 4.29 -62.27
N LEU A 345 56.97 3.13 -62.49
CA LEU A 345 56.97 2.19 -63.60
C LEU A 345 57.59 0.86 -63.12
N PHE A 346 57.36 -0.22 -63.88
CA PHE A 346 58.31 -1.27 -64.34
C PHE A 346 59.72 -1.20 -63.71
N PHE A 347 60.29 -2.26 -63.13
CA PHE A 347 60.53 -3.63 -63.63
C PHE A 347 60.71 -4.58 -62.44
#